data_AF-A0A553UWG9-F1
#
_entry.id   AF-A0A553UWG9-F1
#
_cell.length_a   1.000
_cell.length_b   1.000
_cell.length_c   1.000
_cell.angle_alpha   90.00
_cell.angle_beta   90.00
_cell.angle_gamma   90.00
#
_symmetry.space_group_name_H-M   'P 1'
#
loop_
_entity.id
_entity.type
_entity.pdbx_description
1 polymer ?
#
loop_
_entity_poly.entity_id
_entity_poly.type
_entity_poly.pdbx_seq_one_letter_code
_entity_poly.pdbx_strand_id
1 'polypeptide(L)'
;MKLRYYGSFTILFVLALGWCVYSVSPGSFALTWNKHAIHLPIALWVVLVVLVFFVCSLFFVLANYLGGCWARYQEGRDFEKITRQIIDQESKHTFSKENYYSPLFDKLSAILGRFVLQADLNTPKSGHEKVDQLLGIYQSIEQKQEVEMKKFEFYAEHPFYLQNIRNKITQDLRYANEVIKKDQFSLELKRDALVEIIKKGTPKEVSKVLKQTQNLLDKSVLQVLLDAFWQQKVALDRAEVVDFCTAVGYSKQEYCKMALDSKAFLSPDDWFKFFELLAEKDELAEKGFLYVLLDLEMIEQVKERLSTHPKDEFLIIQAYLDLKKMDKNYPLEVFLC
;
A
#
# COMPACT_ATOMS: atom_id res chain seq x y z
N MET A 1 -2.46 9.24 -52.31
CA MET A 1 -1.55 8.41 -53.14
C MET A 1 -0.30 8.09 -52.33
N LYS A 2 0.20 6.84 -52.33
CA LYS A 2 1.51 6.55 -51.72
C LYS A 2 2.56 7.38 -52.46
N LEU A 3 3.48 8.03 -51.74
CA LEU A 3 4.54 8.91 -52.27
C LEU A 3 5.29 8.28 -53.47
N ARG A 4 5.42 6.94 -53.47
CA ARG A 4 6.01 6.14 -54.54
C ARG A 4 5.32 6.32 -55.90
N TYR A 5 3.99 6.42 -55.96
CA TYR A 5 3.26 6.60 -57.23
C TYR A 5 3.28 8.05 -57.71
N TYR A 6 3.34 9.02 -56.78
CA TYR A 6 3.39 10.44 -57.11
C TYR A 6 4.68 10.81 -57.86
N GLY A 7 5.83 10.30 -57.40
CA GLY A 7 7.11 10.53 -58.06
C GLY A 7 7.16 9.96 -59.48
N SER A 8 6.80 8.68 -59.66
CA SER A 8 6.82 8.03 -60.98
C SER A 8 5.86 8.67 -61.99
N PHE A 9 4.65 9.04 -61.55
CA PHE A 9 3.66 9.70 -62.40
C PHE A 9 4.14 11.10 -62.83
N THR A 10 4.77 11.85 -61.92
CA THR A 10 5.26 13.20 -62.23
C THR A 10 6.42 13.17 -63.22
N ILE A 11 7.34 12.21 -63.11
CA ILE A 11 8.43 12.04 -64.09
C ILE A 11 7.87 11.72 -65.48
N LEU A 12 6.90 10.81 -65.56
CA LEU A 12 6.24 10.46 -66.82
C LEU A 12 5.49 11.67 -67.42
N PHE A 13 4.80 12.44 -66.57
CA PHE A 13 4.14 13.69 -66.97
C PHE A 13 5.13 14.72 -67.52
N VAL A 14 6.27 14.92 -66.85
CA VAL A 14 7.32 15.85 -67.30
C VAL A 14 7.90 15.44 -68.65
N LEU A 15 8.16 14.15 -68.87
CA LEU A 15 8.66 13.63 -70.15
C LEU A 15 7.64 13.80 -71.28
N ALA A 16 6.36 13.46 -71.03
CA ALA A 16 5.28 13.63 -72.00
C ALA A 16 5.04 15.10 -72.35
N LEU A 17 5.08 15.99 -71.34
CA LEU A 17 4.90 17.42 -71.51
C LEU A 17 6.07 18.03 -72.30
N GLY A 18 7.31 17.65 -71.97
CA GLY A 18 8.50 18.08 -72.73
C GLY A 18 8.44 17.65 -74.20
N TRP A 19 8.04 16.41 -74.47
CA TRP A 19 7.86 15.91 -75.84
C TRP A 19 6.78 16.69 -76.60
N CYS A 20 5.64 16.95 -75.96
CA CYS A 20 4.52 17.67 -76.55
C CYS A 20 4.86 19.13 -76.86
N VAL A 21 5.53 19.84 -75.93
CA VAL A 21 5.94 21.24 -76.16
C VAL A 21 6.99 21.33 -77.28
N TYR A 22 7.92 20.37 -77.33
CA TYR A 22 8.94 20.33 -78.38
C TYR A 22 8.34 20.07 -79.78
N SER A 23 7.33 19.20 -79.88
CA SER A 23 6.69 18.91 -81.18
C SER A 23 5.85 20.07 -81.71
N VAL A 24 5.23 20.87 -80.83
CA VAL A 24 4.38 22.00 -81.21
C VAL A 24 5.18 23.28 -81.44
N SER A 25 6.24 23.52 -80.64
CA SER A 25 7.06 24.72 -80.73
C SER A 25 8.56 24.37 -80.65
N PRO A 26 9.20 24.04 -81.80
CA PRO A 26 10.63 23.71 -81.85
C PRO A 26 11.55 24.93 -81.72
N GLY A 27 11.00 26.11 -81.41
CA GLY A 27 11.77 27.33 -81.24
C GLY A 27 12.78 27.24 -80.09
N SER A 28 13.81 28.09 -80.16
CA SER A 28 14.81 28.23 -79.10
C SER A 28 14.92 29.68 -78.65
N PHE A 29 15.14 29.87 -77.34
CA PHE A 29 15.53 31.15 -76.79
C PHE A 29 17.04 31.22 -76.69
N ALA A 30 17.63 32.31 -77.20
CA ALA A 30 19.05 32.59 -77.04
C ALA A 30 19.28 33.23 -75.67
N LEU A 31 19.95 32.51 -74.77
CA LEU A 31 20.47 33.09 -73.54
C LEU A 31 21.88 33.60 -73.83
N THR A 32 22.04 34.92 -73.96
CA THR A 32 23.35 35.55 -74.15
C THR A 32 23.96 35.88 -72.80
N TRP A 33 25.01 35.15 -72.42
CA TRP A 33 25.83 35.49 -71.25
C TRP A 33 27.23 35.90 -71.73
N ASN A 34 27.61 37.14 -71.49
CA ASN A 34 28.81 37.77 -72.07
C ASN A 34 28.84 37.66 -73.61
N LYS A 35 29.77 36.87 -74.18
CA LYS A 35 29.99 36.68 -75.62
C LYS A 35 29.53 35.33 -76.15
N HIS A 36 28.93 34.49 -75.31
CA HIS A 36 28.42 33.18 -75.71
C HIS A 36 26.89 33.21 -75.73
N ALA A 37 26.31 32.88 -76.88
CA ALA A 37 24.88 32.69 -77.03
C ALA A 37 24.59 31.18 -76.94
N ILE A 38 23.83 30.78 -75.91
CA ILE A 38 23.35 29.41 -75.75
C ILE A 38 21.89 29.37 -76.17
N HIS A 39 21.58 28.59 -77.20
CA HIS A 39 20.21 28.40 -77.67
C HIS A 39 19.56 27.23 -76.93
N LEU A 40 18.61 27.54 -76.04
CA LEU A 40 17.86 26.54 -75.27
C LEU A 40 16.45 26.40 -75.86
N PRO A 41 15.97 25.18 -76.15
CA PRO A 41 14.61 24.96 -76.63
C PRO A 41 13.55 25.48 -75.65
N ILE A 42 12.45 26.01 -76.17
CA ILE A 42 11.31 26.49 -75.36
C ILE A 42 10.79 25.39 -74.43
N ALA A 43 10.76 24.14 -74.91
CA ALA A 43 10.34 22.98 -74.13
C ALA A 43 11.14 22.79 -72.84
N LEU A 44 12.44 23.11 -72.83
CA LEU A 44 13.29 22.97 -71.64
C LEU A 44 12.89 23.96 -70.54
N TRP A 45 12.56 25.21 -70.92
CA TRP A 45 12.09 26.23 -69.98
C TRP A 45 10.77 25.86 -69.33
N VAL A 46 9.83 25.33 -70.11
CA VAL A 46 8.52 24.89 -69.58
C VAL A 46 8.71 23.70 -68.62
N VAL A 47 9.53 22.71 -68.99
CA VAL A 47 9.88 21.57 -68.12
C VAL A 47 10.54 22.04 -66.82
N LEU A 48 11.46 23.02 -66.91
CA LEU A 48 12.14 23.58 -65.74
C LEU A 48 11.16 24.21 -64.74
N VAL A 49 10.19 25.00 -65.22
CA VAL A 49 9.16 25.60 -64.35
C VAL A 49 8.34 24.52 -63.65
N VAL A 50 7.90 23.49 -64.38
CA VAL A 50 7.15 22.36 -63.80
C VAL A 50 7.98 21.61 -62.75
N LEU A 51 9.28 21.44 -62.99
CA LEU A 51 10.20 20.78 -62.07
C LEU A 51 10.35 21.59 -60.76
N VAL A 52 10.44 22.92 -60.84
CA VAL A 52 10.44 23.79 -59.64
C VAL A 52 9.17 23.60 -58.82
N PHE A 53 7.98 23.61 -59.46
CA PHE A 53 6.72 23.35 -58.75
C PHE A 53 6.67 21.96 -58.10
N PHE A 54 7.23 20.95 -58.76
CA PHE A 54 7.34 19.61 -58.18
C PHE A 54 8.22 19.59 -56.92
N VAL A 55 9.37 20.26 -56.95
CA VAL A 55 10.25 20.38 -55.76
C VAL A 55 9.52 21.10 -54.61
N CYS A 56 8.81 22.20 -54.89
CA CYS A 56 8.01 22.89 -53.89
C CYS A 56 6.91 21.98 -53.30
N SER A 57 6.24 21.20 -54.14
CA SER A 57 5.25 20.21 -53.70
C SER A 57 5.87 19.13 -52.81
N LEU A 58 7.05 18.60 -53.15
CA LEU A 58 7.76 17.63 -52.32
C LEU A 58 8.11 18.21 -50.96
N PHE A 59 8.60 19.46 -50.92
CA PHE A 59 8.89 20.15 -49.66
C PHE A 59 7.64 20.31 -48.80
N PHE A 60 6.51 20.70 -49.38
CA PHE A 60 5.25 20.81 -48.66
C PHE A 60 4.77 19.47 -48.08
N VAL A 61 4.88 18.38 -48.85
CA VAL A 61 4.54 17.03 -48.36
C VAL A 61 5.46 16.59 -47.23
N LEU A 62 6.76 16.86 -47.36
CA LEU A 62 7.75 16.55 -46.31
C LEU A 62 7.48 17.36 -45.03
N ALA A 63 7.20 18.66 -45.16
CA ALA A 63 6.88 19.52 -44.02
C ALA A 63 5.62 19.04 -43.29
N ASN A 64 4.57 18.64 -44.03
CA ASN A 64 3.36 18.08 -43.43
C ASN A 64 3.62 16.73 -42.74
N TYR A 65 4.45 15.87 -43.35
CA TYR A 65 4.82 14.60 -42.74
C TYR A 65 5.60 14.81 -41.44
N LEU A 66 6.59 15.70 -41.44
CA LEU A 66 7.37 16.06 -40.24
C LEU A 66 6.47 16.69 -39.17
N GLY A 67 5.56 17.59 -39.56
CA GLY A 67 4.56 18.16 -38.66
C GLY A 67 3.66 17.10 -38.03
N GLY A 68 3.23 16.11 -38.82
CA GLY A 68 2.44 14.97 -38.32
C GLY A 68 3.23 14.08 -37.35
N CYS A 69 4.49 13.81 -37.63
CA CYS A 69 5.37 13.08 -36.70
C CYS A 69 5.59 13.86 -35.40
N TRP A 70 5.80 15.18 -35.49
CA TRP A 70 5.94 16.04 -34.32
C TRP A 70 4.67 16.06 -33.48
N ALA A 71 3.49 16.20 -34.11
CA ALA A 71 2.22 16.17 -33.42
C ALA A 71 2.02 14.85 -32.64
N ARG A 72 2.25 13.71 -33.29
CA ARG A 72 2.17 12.38 -32.63
C ARG A 72 3.16 12.23 -31.48
N TYR A 73 4.36 12.77 -31.63
CA TYR A 73 5.36 12.75 -30.56
C TYR A 73 4.88 13.57 -29.35
N GLN A 74 4.32 14.76 -29.57
CA GLN A 74 3.78 15.59 -28.49
C GLN A 74 2.54 14.94 -27.85
N GLU A 75 1.66 14.31 -28.63
CA GLU A 75 0.53 13.54 -28.11
C GLU A 75 0.99 12.39 -27.21
N GLY A 76 2.00 11.63 -27.63
CA GLY A 76 2.59 10.57 -26.80
C GLY A 76 3.20 11.12 -25.50
N ARG A 77 3.86 12.29 -25.56
CA ARG A 77 4.37 12.95 -24.35
C ARG A 77 3.25 13.40 -23.42
N ASP A 78 2.19 14.00 -23.94
CA ASP A 78 1.06 14.45 -23.11
C ASP A 78 0.32 13.26 -22.49
N PHE A 79 0.21 12.14 -23.20
CA PHE A 79 -0.32 10.89 -22.66
C PHE A 79 0.53 10.39 -21.47
N GLU A 80 1.86 10.36 -21.60
CA GLU A 80 2.76 9.98 -20.49
C GLU A 80 2.60 10.89 -19.27
N LYS A 81 2.36 12.20 -19.46
CA LYS A 81 2.12 13.13 -18.35
C LYS A 81 0.80 12.83 -17.62
N ILE A 82 -0.27 12.51 -18.36
CA ILE A 82 -1.54 12.10 -17.75
C ILE A 82 -1.36 10.79 -17.00
N THR A 83 -0.65 9.82 -17.57
CA THR A 83 -0.39 8.56 -16.87
C THR A 83 0.41 8.78 -15.58
N ARG A 84 1.40 9.67 -15.61
CA ARG A 84 2.13 10.08 -14.40
C ARG A 84 1.19 10.71 -13.37
N GLN A 85 0.31 11.62 -13.79
CA GLN A 85 -0.68 12.21 -12.90
C GLN A 85 -1.56 11.13 -12.25
N ILE A 86 -2.04 10.14 -13.00
CA ILE A 86 -2.87 9.05 -12.46
C ILE A 86 -2.10 8.26 -11.40
N ILE A 87 -0.84 7.91 -11.69
CA ILE A 87 0.03 7.21 -10.76
C ILE A 87 0.26 8.04 -9.49
N ASP A 88 0.64 9.31 -9.63
CA ASP A 88 0.90 10.19 -8.49
C ASP A 88 -0.37 10.44 -7.65
N GLN A 89 -1.53 10.63 -8.28
CA GLN A 89 -2.79 10.84 -7.56
C GLN A 89 -3.20 9.62 -6.73
N GLU A 90 -2.92 8.43 -7.23
CA GLU A 90 -3.17 7.19 -6.48
C GLU A 90 -2.10 7.02 -5.39
N SER A 91 -0.81 7.07 -5.75
CA SER A 91 0.26 6.65 -4.83
C SER A 91 0.65 7.71 -3.81
N LYS A 92 0.46 9.00 -4.14
CA LYS A 92 0.84 10.17 -3.31
C LYS A 92 -0.35 11.01 -2.84
N HIS A 93 -1.57 10.72 -3.30
CA HIS A 93 -2.74 11.59 -3.12
C HIS A 93 -2.54 13.04 -3.60
N THR A 94 -1.54 13.29 -4.44
CA THR A 94 -1.18 14.60 -4.95
C THR A 94 -0.62 14.47 -6.35
N PHE A 95 -0.65 15.54 -7.14
CA PHE A 95 0.02 15.57 -8.43
C PHE A 95 0.45 16.99 -8.75
N SER A 96 1.49 17.11 -9.58
CA SER A 96 1.89 18.41 -10.13
C SER A 96 1.19 18.64 -11.45
N LYS A 97 0.46 19.76 -11.57
CA LYS A 97 -0.13 20.14 -12.85
C LYS A 97 1.00 20.42 -13.85
N GLU A 98 1.03 19.66 -14.94
CA GLU A 98 1.98 19.85 -16.02
C GLU A 98 1.39 20.71 -17.16
N ASN A 99 2.25 21.24 -18.03
CA ASN A 99 1.84 21.94 -19.24
C ASN A 99 1.65 20.93 -20.38
N TYR A 100 0.48 20.93 -21.02
CA TYR A 100 0.14 20.05 -22.13
C TYR A 100 0.20 20.80 -23.47
N TYR A 101 0.63 20.10 -24.52
CA TYR A 101 0.56 20.64 -25.88
C TYR A 101 -0.89 20.67 -26.38
N SER A 102 -1.66 19.60 -26.09
CA SER A 102 -3.08 19.54 -26.44
C SER A 102 -3.97 20.18 -25.36
N PRO A 103 -4.90 21.08 -25.73
CA PRO A 103 -5.86 21.64 -24.79
C PRO A 103 -6.85 20.60 -24.24
N LEU A 104 -7.04 19.47 -24.94
CA LEU A 104 -7.88 18.38 -24.45
C LEU A 104 -7.24 17.65 -23.28
N PHE A 105 -5.91 17.45 -23.32
CA PHE A 105 -5.18 16.83 -22.21
C PHE A 105 -5.12 17.76 -21.00
N ASP A 106 -4.99 19.08 -21.19
CA ASP A 106 -5.09 20.03 -20.07
C ASP A 106 -6.46 19.98 -19.38
N LYS A 107 -7.55 19.91 -20.16
CA LYS A 107 -8.91 19.72 -19.62
C LYS A 107 -9.06 18.39 -18.90
N LEU A 108 -8.55 17.29 -19.48
CA LEU A 108 -8.60 15.97 -18.86
C LEU A 108 -7.84 15.93 -17.53
N SER A 109 -6.64 16.50 -17.49
CA SER A 109 -5.85 16.65 -16.26
C SER A 109 -6.63 17.38 -15.18
N ALA A 110 -7.28 18.49 -15.53
CA ALA A 110 -8.11 19.26 -14.59
C ALA A 110 -9.34 18.48 -14.12
N ILE A 111 -9.95 17.64 -14.97
CA ILE A 111 -11.07 16.78 -14.59
C ILE A 111 -10.58 15.70 -13.60
N LEU A 112 -9.51 14.98 -13.95
CA LEU A 112 -8.93 13.93 -13.09
C LEU A 112 -8.50 14.47 -11.73
N GLY A 113 -7.97 15.69 -11.70
CA GLY A 113 -7.59 16.38 -10.46
C GLY A 113 -8.72 16.58 -9.45
N ARG A 114 -9.98 16.43 -9.87
CA ARG A 114 -11.16 16.55 -8.99
C ARG A 114 -11.61 15.23 -8.40
N PHE A 115 -11.01 14.11 -8.79
CA PHE A 115 -11.37 12.77 -8.32
C PHE A 115 -10.24 12.15 -7.50
N VAL A 116 -10.62 11.31 -6.55
CA VAL A 116 -9.69 10.39 -5.88
C VAL A 116 -9.64 9.12 -6.70
N LEU A 117 -8.47 8.79 -7.23
CA LEU A 117 -8.25 7.59 -8.01
C LEU A 117 -7.79 6.46 -7.09
N GLN A 118 -8.35 5.26 -7.31
CA GLN A 118 -7.99 4.05 -6.58
C GLN A 118 -7.75 2.93 -7.59
N ALA A 119 -6.70 2.14 -7.36
CA ALA A 119 -6.39 1.00 -8.21
C ALA A 119 -7.39 -0.16 -8.00
N ASP A 120 -7.84 -0.78 -9.09
CA ASP A 120 -8.64 -2.01 -9.06
C ASP A 120 -7.81 -3.19 -9.58
N LEU A 121 -7.46 -4.10 -8.67
CA LEU A 121 -6.57 -5.24 -8.93
C LEU A 121 -7.25 -6.37 -9.72
N ASN A 122 -8.58 -6.30 -9.92
CA ASN A 122 -9.36 -7.29 -10.67
C ASN A 122 -9.45 -6.98 -12.17
N THR A 123 -8.76 -5.93 -12.61
CA THR A 123 -8.77 -5.49 -14.01
C THR A 123 -7.65 -6.13 -14.82
N PRO A 124 -7.85 -6.38 -16.14
CA PRO A 124 -6.78 -6.87 -17.00
C PRO A 124 -5.70 -5.79 -17.21
N LYS A 125 -4.50 -6.23 -17.63
CA LYS A 125 -3.39 -5.33 -17.95
C LYS A 125 -3.79 -4.25 -18.95
N SER A 126 -3.41 -3.02 -18.64
CA SER A 126 -3.70 -1.84 -19.47
C SER A 126 -2.83 -1.80 -20.74
N GLY A 127 -1.71 -2.53 -20.76
CA GLY A 127 -0.69 -2.43 -21.80
C GLY A 127 0.29 -1.28 -21.58
N HIS A 128 0.09 -0.47 -20.54
CA HIS A 128 1.02 0.57 -20.13
C HIS A 128 1.94 0.07 -19.01
N GLU A 129 3.22 -0.10 -19.33
CA GLU A 129 4.20 -0.76 -18.47
C GLU A 129 4.24 -0.23 -17.03
N LYS A 130 4.29 1.10 -16.82
CA LYS A 130 4.38 1.67 -15.47
C LYS A 130 3.14 1.42 -14.61
N VAL A 131 1.97 1.42 -15.23
CA VAL A 131 0.69 1.21 -14.53
C VAL A 131 0.57 -0.26 -14.16
N ASP A 132 0.87 -1.14 -15.11
CA ASP A 132 0.84 -2.58 -14.89
C ASP A 132 1.91 -3.02 -13.87
N GLN A 133 3.07 -2.36 -13.82
CA GLN A 133 4.06 -2.56 -12.77
C GLN A 133 3.56 -2.13 -11.39
N LEU A 134 2.89 -0.99 -11.27
CA LEU A 134 2.31 -0.51 -10.01
C LEU A 134 1.27 -1.50 -9.48
N LEU A 135 0.31 -1.91 -10.32
CA LEU A 135 -0.72 -2.89 -9.94
C LEU A 135 -0.10 -4.25 -9.61
N GLY A 136 0.97 -4.65 -10.31
CA GLY A 136 1.73 -5.86 -9.98
C GLY A 136 2.35 -5.81 -8.59
N ILE A 137 2.89 -4.66 -8.17
CA ILE A 137 3.39 -4.45 -6.80
C ILE A 137 2.25 -4.62 -5.79
N TYR A 138 1.08 -4.04 -6.05
CA TYR A 138 -0.10 -4.16 -5.18
C TYR A 138 -0.58 -5.60 -5.02
N GLN A 139 -0.65 -6.35 -6.13
CA GLN A 139 -1.01 -7.77 -6.10
C GLN A 139 -0.02 -8.61 -5.27
N SER A 140 1.29 -8.38 -5.42
CA SER A 140 2.30 -9.05 -4.60
C SER A 140 2.15 -8.73 -3.10
N ILE A 141 1.80 -7.49 -2.76
CA ILE A 141 1.57 -7.07 -1.37
C ILE A 141 0.34 -7.77 -0.78
N GLU A 142 -0.76 -7.90 -1.54
CA GLU A 142 -1.94 -8.67 -1.09
C GLU A 142 -1.61 -10.15 -0.87
N GLN A 143 -0.70 -10.70 -1.67
CA GLN A 143 -0.18 -12.07 -1.51
C GLN A 143 0.83 -12.21 -0.35
N LYS A 144 0.91 -11.22 0.54
CA LYS A 144 1.78 -11.18 1.73
C LYS A 144 3.27 -11.24 1.38
N GLN A 145 3.66 -10.83 0.19
CA GLN A 145 5.06 -10.75 -0.21
C GLN A 145 5.65 -9.39 0.20
N GLU A 146 6.93 -9.36 0.56
CA GLU A 146 7.69 -8.12 0.65
C GLU A 146 8.09 -7.69 -0.76
N VAL A 147 7.83 -6.42 -1.08
CA VAL A 147 8.18 -5.86 -2.40
C VAL A 147 9.01 -4.58 -2.23
N GLU A 148 10.04 -4.43 -3.06
CA GLU A 148 10.83 -3.20 -3.11
C GLU A 148 10.06 -2.08 -3.82
N MET A 149 9.73 -1.03 -3.07
CA MET A 149 8.88 0.07 -3.54
C MET A 149 9.65 1.24 -4.17
N LYS A 150 10.98 1.21 -4.25
CA LYS A 150 11.80 2.39 -4.63
C LYS A 150 11.46 3.03 -5.97
N LYS A 151 10.80 2.31 -6.87
CA LYS A 151 10.40 2.82 -8.20
C LYS A 151 9.25 3.81 -8.13
N PHE A 152 8.43 3.75 -7.08
CA PHE A 152 7.26 4.59 -6.90
C PHE A 152 7.34 5.28 -5.54
N GLU A 153 7.01 6.55 -5.53
CA GLU A 153 6.93 7.32 -4.30
C GLU A 153 5.52 7.18 -3.73
N PHE A 154 5.44 6.67 -2.50
CA PHE A 154 4.19 6.48 -1.76
C PHE A 154 4.12 7.48 -0.62
N TYR A 155 2.92 8.01 -0.34
CA TYR A 155 2.70 8.71 0.92
C TYR A 155 2.66 7.72 2.09
N ALA A 156 3.06 8.17 3.29
CA ALA A 156 3.31 7.29 4.43
C ALA A 156 2.07 6.54 4.95
N GLU A 157 0.87 7.07 4.69
CA GLU A 157 -0.40 6.50 5.12
C GLU A 157 -1.08 5.68 4.01
N HIS A 158 -0.40 5.45 2.88
CA HIS A 158 -0.97 4.70 1.76
C HIS A 158 -1.27 3.25 2.18
N PRO A 159 -2.47 2.69 1.93
CA PRO A 159 -2.86 1.36 2.42
C PRO A 159 -1.86 0.26 2.02
N PHE A 160 -1.46 0.24 0.75
CA PHE A 160 -0.47 -0.74 0.27
C PHE A 160 0.93 -0.51 0.83
N TYR A 161 1.30 0.73 1.16
CA TYR A 161 2.59 1.04 1.80
C TYR A 161 2.63 0.50 3.22
N LEU A 162 1.60 0.79 4.02
CA LEU A 162 1.44 0.25 5.37
C LEU A 162 1.38 -1.28 5.36
N GLN A 163 0.65 -1.87 4.41
CA GLN A 163 0.56 -3.32 4.29
C GLN A 163 1.91 -3.96 3.92
N ASN A 164 2.70 -3.35 3.05
CA ASN A 164 4.03 -3.87 2.73
C ASN A 164 4.97 -3.81 3.94
N ILE A 165 4.90 -2.74 4.75
CA ILE A 165 5.62 -2.66 6.03
C ILE A 165 5.20 -3.82 6.94
N ARG A 166 3.89 -4.07 7.09
CA ARG A 166 3.36 -5.20 7.88
C ARG A 166 3.86 -6.55 7.36
N ASN A 167 3.82 -6.78 6.05
CA ASN A 167 4.35 -7.99 5.43
C ASN A 167 5.83 -8.17 5.76
N LYS A 168 6.63 -7.10 5.66
CA LYS A 168 8.06 -7.12 5.98
C LYS A 168 8.33 -7.40 7.45
N ILE A 169 7.56 -6.81 8.36
CA ILE A 169 7.62 -7.11 9.80
C ILE A 169 7.35 -8.60 10.05
N THR A 170 6.35 -9.17 9.38
CA THR A 170 5.99 -10.59 9.52
C THR A 170 7.09 -11.52 8.98
N GLN A 171 7.79 -11.14 7.92
CA GLN A 171 8.82 -11.96 7.29
C GLN A 171 10.20 -11.83 7.96
N ASP A 172 10.57 -10.63 8.42
CA ASP A 172 11.88 -10.33 9.00
C ASP A 172 11.77 -9.71 10.42
N LEU A 173 12.10 -10.53 11.42
CA LEU A 173 12.16 -10.11 12.81
C LEU A 173 13.21 -9.02 13.08
N ARG A 174 14.29 -8.95 12.29
CA ARG A 174 15.29 -7.87 12.43
C ARG A 174 14.66 -6.54 12.04
N TYR A 175 13.89 -6.53 10.96
CA TYR A 175 13.14 -5.35 10.54
C TYR A 175 12.09 -4.94 11.58
N ALA A 176 11.37 -5.89 12.19
CA ALA A 176 10.46 -5.59 13.30
C ALA A 176 11.17 -4.82 14.44
N ASN A 177 12.39 -5.25 14.80
CA ASN A 177 13.21 -4.54 15.80
C ASN A 177 13.64 -3.14 15.37
N GLU A 178 13.86 -2.91 14.07
CA GLU A 178 14.14 -1.56 13.55
C GLU A 178 12.92 -0.64 13.61
N VAL A 179 11.73 -1.17 13.24
CA VAL A 179 10.47 -0.42 13.24
C VAL A 179 10.16 0.14 14.63
N ILE A 180 10.37 -0.66 15.67
CA ILE A 180 10.18 -0.23 17.06
C ILE A 180 11.08 0.96 17.42
N LYS A 181 12.34 0.95 17.00
CA LYS A 181 13.36 1.94 17.37
C LYS A 181 13.24 3.26 16.61
N LYS A 182 12.71 3.23 15.39
CA LYS A 182 12.64 4.41 14.52
C LYS A 182 11.38 5.22 14.81
N ASP A 183 11.52 6.52 15.03
CA ASP A 183 10.39 7.42 15.36
C ASP A 183 9.49 7.77 14.17
N GLN A 184 9.95 7.49 12.95
CA GLN A 184 9.18 7.76 11.73
C GLN A 184 7.92 6.88 11.57
N PHE A 185 7.80 5.78 12.33
CA PHE A 185 6.67 4.86 12.23
C PHE A 185 5.58 5.18 13.24
N SER A 186 4.33 4.99 12.82
CA SER A 186 3.16 5.16 13.68
C SER A 186 3.17 4.19 14.87
N LEU A 187 2.47 4.57 15.94
CA LEU A 187 2.31 3.70 17.12
C LEU A 187 1.69 2.35 16.77
N GLU A 188 0.73 2.33 15.83
CA GLU A 188 0.09 1.10 15.35
C GLU A 188 1.11 0.14 14.71
N LEU A 189 1.96 0.62 13.80
CA LEU A 189 3.00 -0.21 13.19
C LEU A 189 4.04 -0.70 14.20
N LYS A 190 4.38 0.13 15.19
CA LYS A 190 5.27 -0.28 16.28
C LYS A 190 4.64 -1.38 17.15
N ARG A 191 3.32 -1.33 17.39
CA ARG A 191 2.57 -2.40 18.07
C ARG A 191 2.51 -3.68 17.24
N ASP A 192 2.24 -3.58 15.94
CA ASP A 192 2.27 -4.73 15.01
C ASP A 192 3.65 -5.41 15.03
N ALA A 193 4.73 -4.62 15.05
CA ALA A 193 6.09 -5.12 15.18
C ALA A 193 6.36 -5.82 16.52
N LEU A 194 5.88 -5.24 17.62
CA LEU A 194 6.00 -5.85 18.94
C LEU A 194 5.27 -7.20 19.03
N VAL A 195 4.06 -7.27 18.48
CA VAL A 195 3.26 -8.50 18.40
C VAL A 195 4.01 -9.60 17.65
N GLU A 196 4.61 -9.29 16.49
CA GLU A 196 5.36 -10.28 15.72
C GLU A 196 6.63 -10.75 16.45
N ILE A 197 7.31 -9.84 17.17
CA ILE A 197 8.47 -10.20 18.01
C ILE A 197 8.05 -11.12 19.15
N ILE A 198 6.93 -10.85 19.84
CA ILE A 198 6.41 -11.73 20.91
C ILE A 198 6.09 -13.13 20.36
N LYS A 199 5.52 -13.22 19.15
CA LYS A 199 5.10 -14.50 18.55
C LYS A 199 6.26 -15.36 18.05
N LYS A 200 7.31 -14.77 17.47
CA LYS A 200 8.36 -15.50 16.75
C LYS A 200 9.77 -15.31 17.33
N GLY A 201 9.98 -14.30 18.16
CA GLY A 201 11.28 -13.98 18.76
C GLY A 201 11.71 -15.01 19.79
N THR A 202 13.01 -15.01 20.10
CA THR A 202 13.53 -15.82 21.21
C THR A 202 13.13 -15.22 22.56
N PRO A 203 13.04 -16.02 23.64
CA PRO A 203 12.67 -15.51 24.97
C PRO A 203 13.50 -14.31 25.44
N LYS A 204 14.81 -14.33 25.15
CA LYS A 204 15.73 -13.23 25.50
C LYS A 204 15.46 -11.95 24.71
N GLU A 205 15.11 -12.07 23.43
CA GLU A 205 14.77 -10.93 22.57
C GLU A 205 13.47 -10.28 23.03
N VAL A 206 12.44 -11.08 23.31
CA VAL A 206 11.15 -10.59 23.81
C VAL A 206 11.33 -9.83 25.12
N SER A 207 12.00 -10.41 26.12
CA SER A 207 12.21 -9.73 27.41
C SER A 207 13.03 -8.44 27.27
N LYS A 208 13.99 -8.38 26.33
CA LYS A 208 14.77 -7.17 26.06
C LYS A 208 13.92 -6.07 25.42
N VAL A 209 13.12 -6.41 24.43
CA VAL A 209 12.28 -5.45 23.71
C VAL A 209 11.19 -4.90 24.64
N LEU A 210 10.52 -5.76 25.40
CA LEU A 210 9.47 -5.35 26.34
C LEU A 210 9.96 -4.33 27.38
N LYS A 211 11.18 -4.48 27.90
CA LYS A 211 11.79 -3.50 28.82
C LYS A 211 11.97 -2.11 28.18
N GLN A 212 12.11 -2.04 26.86
CA GLN A 212 12.31 -0.80 26.10
C GLN A 212 10.98 -0.22 25.59
N THR A 213 9.92 -1.02 25.52
CA THR A 213 8.67 -0.67 24.82
C THR A 213 7.44 -0.78 25.70
N GLN A 214 7.57 -0.56 27.01
CA GLN A 214 6.43 -0.68 27.93
C GLN A 214 5.27 0.27 27.56
N ASN A 215 5.58 1.42 26.99
CA ASN A 215 4.60 2.40 26.49
C ASN A 215 3.80 1.92 25.26
N LEU A 216 4.24 0.85 24.58
CA LEU A 216 3.52 0.28 23.44
C LEU A 216 2.54 -0.82 23.86
N LEU A 217 2.58 -1.28 25.11
CA LEU A 217 1.63 -2.25 25.64
C LEU A 217 0.23 -1.63 25.69
N ASP A 218 -0.66 -2.18 24.88
CA ASP A 218 -2.09 -1.99 25.03
C ASP A 218 -2.74 -3.35 25.35
N LYS A 219 -4.07 -3.35 25.51
CA LYS A 219 -4.83 -4.57 25.82
C LYS A 219 -4.61 -5.68 24.79
N SER A 220 -4.50 -5.32 23.51
CA SER A 220 -4.36 -6.30 22.43
C SER A 220 -2.96 -6.92 22.38
N VAL A 221 -1.92 -6.11 22.57
CA VAL A 221 -0.53 -6.58 22.68
C VAL A 221 -0.35 -7.44 23.93
N LEU A 222 -0.92 -7.02 25.06
CA LEU A 222 -0.81 -7.76 26.31
C LEU A 222 -1.49 -9.12 26.23
N GLN A 223 -2.63 -9.24 25.54
CA GLN A 223 -3.27 -10.54 25.32
C GLN A 223 -2.33 -11.51 24.57
N VAL A 224 -1.66 -11.04 23.52
CA VAL A 224 -0.65 -11.85 22.79
C VAL A 224 0.53 -12.21 23.69
N LEU A 225 0.95 -11.30 24.56
CA LEU A 225 2.03 -11.56 25.53
C LEU A 225 1.63 -12.64 26.53
N LEU A 226 0.42 -12.58 27.07
CA LEU A 226 -0.11 -13.56 28.01
C LEU A 226 -0.18 -14.95 27.36
N ASP A 227 -0.71 -15.06 26.14
CA ASP A 227 -0.73 -16.32 25.39
C ASP A 227 0.68 -16.92 25.21
N ALA A 228 1.66 -16.07 24.88
CA ALA A 228 3.05 -16.49 24.72
C ALA A 228 3.69 -16.89 26.07
N PHE A 229 3.33 -16.21 27.15
CA PHE A 229 3.79 -16.51 28.52
C PHE A 229 3.23 -17.85 29.02
N TRP A 230 1.93 -18.09 28.82
CA TRP A 230 1.27 -19.35 29.15
C TRP A 230 1.87 -20.55 28.42
N GLN A 231 2.28 -20.34 27.16
CA GLN A 231 2.95 -21.36 26.36
C GLN A 231 4.45 -21.49 26.64
N GLN A 232 4.97 -20.79 27.67
CA GLN A 232 6.40 -20.77 28.04
C GLN A 232 7.34 -20.33 26.90
N LYS A 233 6.83 -19.56 25.94
CA LYS A 233 7.63 -19.00 24.82
C LYS A 233 8.40 -17.75 25.22
N VAL A 234 8.10 -17.19 26.39
CA VAL A 234 8.73 -15.98 26.92
C VAL A 234 9.29 -16.26 28.30
N ALA A 235 10.49 -15.74 28.58
CA ALA A 235 11.15 -15.83 29.88
C ALA A 235 10.89 -14.53 30.66
N LEU A 236 9.68 -14.43 31.21
CA LEU A 236 9.27 -13.36 32.13
C LEU A 236 8.98 -13.96 33.50
N ASP A 237 9.17 -13.15 34.54
CA ASP A 237 8.69 -13.51 35.88
C ASP A 237 7.20 -13.17 36.03
N ARG A 238 6.50 -13.89 36.90
CA ARG A 238 5.08 -13.63 37.20
C ARG A 238 4.89 -12.20 37.68
N ALA A 239 5.76 -11.71 38.56
CA ALA A 239 5.69 -10.34 39.07
C ALA A 239 5.75 -9.31 37.94
N GLU A 240 6.61 -9.51 36.94
CA GLU A 240 6.73 -8.63 35.76
C GLU A 240 5.44 -8.64 34.92
N VAL A 241 4.84 -9.82 34.70
CA VAL A 241 3.58 -9.94 33.94
C VAL A 241 2.43 -9.28 34.67
N VAL A 242 2.35 -9.44 36.00
CA VAL A 242 1.37 -8.77 36.84
C VAL A 242 1.50 -7.25 36.73
N ASP A 243 2.73 -6.70 36.75
CA ASP A 243 2.97 -5.27 36.56
C ASP A 243 2.51 -4.77 35.18
N PHE A 244 2.65 -5.58 34.13
CA PHE A 244 2.11 -5.22 32.81
C PHE A 244 0.58 -5.22 32.79
N CYS A 245 -0.06 -6.17 33.46
CA CYS A 245 -1.53 -6.22 33.55
C CYS A 245 -2.11 -4.99 34.25
N THR A 246 -1.51 -4.57 35.36
CA THR A 246 -1.98 -3.39 36.10
C THR A 246 -1.70 -2.08 35.34
N ALA A 247 -0.58 -1.99 34.63
CA ALA A 247 -0.25 -0.82 33.82
C ALA A 247 -1.22 -0.56 32.66
N VAL A 248 -1.81 -1.61 32.08
CA VAL A 248 -2.75 -1.50 30.95
C VAL A 248 -4.19 -1.18 31.39
N GLY A 249 -4.53 -1.43 32.67
CA GLY A 249 -5.84 -1.10 33.25
C GLY A 249 -6.96 -2.01 32.76
N TYR A 250 -6.96 -3.26 33.23
CA TYR A 250 -8.02 -4.23 32.96
C TYR A 250 -9.27 -3.95 33.82
N SER A 251 -10.44 -4.22 33.27
CA SER A 251 -11.72 -4.18 34.00
C SER A 251 -11.97 -5.49 34.74
N LYS A 252 -12.90 -5.47 35.72
CA LYS A 252 -13.33 -6.66 36.47
C LYS A 252 -13.73 -7.84 35.58
N GLN A 253 -14.34 -7.57 34.43
CA GLN A 253 -14.75 -8.62 33.47
C GLN A 253 -13.58 -9.16 32.66
N GLU A 254 -12.64 -8.30 32.25
CA GLU A 254 -11.46 -8.73 31.50
C GLU A 254 -10.52 -9.59 32.37
N TYR A 255 -10.39 -9.28 33.67
CA TYR A 255 -9.70 -10.15 34.62
C TYR A 255 -10.41 -11.51 34.82
N CYS A 256 -11.75 -11.54 34.86
CA CYS A 256 -12.54 -12.78 34.90
C CYS A 256 -12.24 -13.67 33.68
N LYS A 257 -12.24 -13.06 32.48
CA LYS A 257 -11.90 -13.76 31.24
C LYS A 257 -10.46 -14.26 31.23
N MET A 258 -9.50 -13.45 31.71
CA MET A 258 -8.12 -13.89 31.87
C MET A 258 -7.99 -15.12 32.77
N ALA A 259 -8.79 -15.20 33.85
CA ALA A 259 -8.82 -16.37 34.72
C ALA A 259 -9.31 -17.61 33.96
N LEU A 260 -10.39 -17.49 33.20
CA LEU A 260 -10.91 -18.56 32.35
C LEU A 260 -9.87 -19.06 31.33
N ASP A 261 -9.28 -18.14 30.57
CA ASP A 261 -8.38 -18.48 29.46
C ASP A 261 -7.08 -19.14 29.98
N SER A 262 -6.60 -18.72 31.15
CA SER A 262 -5.34 -19.23 31.73
C SER A 262 -5.47 -20.62 32.37
N LYS A 263 -6.68 -21.07 32.72
CA LYS A 263 -6.94 -22.39 33.33
C LYS A 263 -6.40 -23.56 32.51
N ALA A 264 -6.43 -23.45 31.18
CA ALA A 264 -5.96 -24.51 30.29
C ALA A 264 -4.43 -24.66 30.25
N PHE A 265 -3.69 -23.64 30.71
CA PHE A 265 -2.24 -23.56 30.57
C PHE A 265 -1.48 -23.59 31.90
N LEU A 266 -2.11 -23.14 32.99
CA LEU A 266 -1.48 -23.04 34.30
C LEU A 266 -1.79 -24.23 35.19
N SER A 267 -0.83 -24.61 36.03
CA SER A 267 -1.07 -25.54 37.13
C SER A 267 -1.95 -24.87 38.21
N PRO A 268 -2.75 -25.62 38.99
CA PRO A 268 -3.56 -25.06 40.07
C PRO A 268 -2.80 -24.12 41.01
N ASP A 269 -1.58 -24.51 41.42
CA ASP A 269 -0.72 -23.70 42.30
C ASP A 269 -0.24 -22.41 41.63
N ASP A 270 0.14 -22.48 40.35
CA ASP A 270 0.63 -21.30 39.61
C ASP A 270 -0.51 -20.34 39.28
N TRP A 271 -1.69 -20.88 38.98
CA TRP A 271 -2.91 -20.13 38.72
C TRP A 271 -3.36 -19.38 39.97
N PHE A 272 -3.39 -20.06 41.12
CA PHE A 272 -3.64 -19.44 42.42
C PHE A 272 -2.67 -18.27 42.68
N LYS A 273 -1.36 -18.54 42.65
CA LYS A 273 -0.33 -17.53 42.98
C LYS A 273 -0.37 -16.33 42.04
N PHE A 274 -0.66 -16.55 40.76
CA PHE A 274 -0.72 -15.47 39.78
C PHE A 274 -1.89 -14.51 40.05
N PHE A 275 -3.08 -15.05 40.30
CA PHE A 275 -4.26 -14.22 40.59
C PHE A 275 -4.26 -13.64 42.00
N GLU A 276 -3.60 -14.29 42.96
CA GLU A 276 -3.36 -13.73 44.30
C GLU A 276 -2.54 -12.44 44.19
N LEU A 277 -1.40 -12.49 43.48
CA LEU A 277 -0.54 -11.33 43.24
C LEU A 277 -1.22 -10.23 42.41
N LEU A 278 -2.11 -10.59 41.46
CA LEU A 278 -2.91 -9.61 40.73
C LEU A 278 -3.88 -8.86 41.64
N ALA A 279 -4.63 -9.59 42.45
CA ALA A 279 -5.62 -9.02 43.36
C ALA A 279 -4.99 -8.14 44.46
N GLU A 280 -3.77 -8.47 44.89
CA GLU A 280 -3.01 -7.61 45.80
C GLU A 280 -2.61 -6.26 45.18
N LYS A 281 -2.40 -6.21 43.87
CA LYS A 281 -1.97 -4.98 43.16
C LYS A 281 -3.11 -4.19 42.55
N ASP A 282 -4.21 -4.85 42.18
CA ASP A 282 -5.38 -4.22 41.55
C ASP A 282 -6.68 -4.83 42.12
N GLU A 283 -7.46 -3.99 42.82
CA GLU A 283 -8.75 -4.36 43.39
C GLU A 283 -9.75 -4.86 42.31
N LEU A 284 -9.60 -4.44 41.05
CA LEU A 284 -10.45 -4.90 39.96
C LEU A 284 -10.20 -6.37 39.61
N ALA A 285 -9.03 -6.91 39.95
CA ALA A 285 -8.70 -8.33 39.73
C ALA A 285 -9.32 -9.26 40.78
N GLU A 286 -9.87 -8.72 41.88
CA GLU A 286 -10.47 -9.49 42.98
C GLU A 286 -11.55 -10.45 42.48
N LYS A 287 -12.40 -10.00 41.54
CA LYS A 287 -13.44 -10.85 40.92
C LYS A 287 -12.83 -12.06 40.21
N GLY A 288 -11.72 -11.85 39.49
CA GLY A 288 -10.99 -12.92 38.80
C GLY A 288 -10.36 -13.90 39.79
N PHE A 289 -9.79 -13.41 40.89
CA PHE A 289 -9.23 -14.29 41.92
C PHE A 289 -10.30 -15.11 42.65
N LEU A 290 -11.45 -14.51 43.00
CA LEU A 290 -12.56 -15.25 43.60
C LEU A 290 -13.07 -16.36 42.67
N TYR A 291 -13.06 -16.14 41.35
CA TYR A 291 -13.34 -17.18 40.37
C TYR A 291 -12.34 -18.34 40.47
N VAL A 292 -11.03 -18.04 40.50
CA VAL A 292 -9.96 -19.05 40.66
C VAL A 292 -10.16 -19.87 41.94
N LEU A 293 -10.38 -19.20 43.08
CA LEU A 293 -10.59 -19.87 44.36
C LEU A 293 -11.80 -20.81 44.36
N LEU A 294 -12.90 -20.40 43.71
CA LEU A 294 -14.11 -21.23 43.61
C LEU A 294 -13.89 -22.46 42.74
N ASP A 295 -13.15 -22.31 41.64
CA ASP A 295 -12.82 -23.41 40.73
C ASP A 295 -11.85 -24.42 41.39
N LEU A 296 -10.92 -23.92 42.21
CA LEU A 296 -10.02 -24.73 43.04
C LEU A 296 -10.66 -25.27 44.32
N GLU A 297 -11.97 -25.05 44.51
CA GLU A 297 -12.75 -25.48 45.68
C GLU A 297 -12.26 -24.95 47.03
N MET A 298 -11.55 -23.81 47.04
CA MET A 298 -11.00 -23.16 48.23
C MET A 298 -12.04 -22.29 48.95
N ILE A 299 -13.18 -22.89 49.32
CA ILE A 299 -14.38 -22.19 49.80
C ILE A 299 -14.14 -21.36 51.07
N GLU A 300 -13.29 -21.82 51.98
CA GLU A 300 -13.00 -21.08 53.22
C GLU A 300 -12.26 -19.76 52.92
N GLN A 301 -11.31 -19.76 51.98
CA GLN A 301 -10.61 -18.55 51.56
C GLN A 301 -11.51 -17.58 50.81
N VAL A 302 -12.45 -18.10 50.01
CA VAL A 302 -13.49 -17.27 49.36
C VAL A 302 -14.30 -16.53 50.43
N LYS A 303 -14.76 -17.22 51.48
CA LYS A 303 -15.52 -16.59 52.57
C LYS A 303 -14.71 -15.54 53.31
N GLU A 304 -13.44 -15.82 53.57
CA GLU A 304 -12.52 -14.89 54.24
C GLU A 304 -12.38 -13.59 53.44
N ARG A 305 -12.07 -13.67 52.14
CA ARG A 305 -12.00 -12.48 51.29
C ARG A 305 -13.34 -11.79 51.10
N LEU A 306 -14.45 -12.51 50.94
CA LEU A 306 -15.78 -11.86 50.88
C LEU A 306 -16.13 -11.11 52.17
N SER A 307 -15.57 -11.49 53.31
CA SER A 307 -15.80 -10.79 54.59
C SER A 307 -15.09 -9.45 54.69
N THR A 308 -14.01 -9.25 53.91
CA THR A 308 -13.26 -7.99 53.86
C THR A 308 -13.83 -6.99 52.84
N HIS A 309 -14.75 -7.42 51.97
CA HIS A 309 -15.41 -6.58 50.97
C HIS A 309 -16.87 -6.24 51.35
N PRO A 310 -17.42 -5.11 50.85
CA PRO A 310 -18.82 -4.78 51.03
C PRO A 310 -19.74 -5.90 50.52
N LYS A 311 -20.80 -6.21 51.28
CA LYS A 311 -21.72 -7.33 50.96
C LYS A 311 -22.34 -7.22 49.56
N ASP A 312 -22.52 -6.01 49.06
CA ASP A 312 -23.19 -5.74 47.79
C ASP A 312 -22.26 -5.86 46.57
N GLU A 313 -20.93 -5.89 46.77
CA GLU A 313 -19.96 -5.85 45.66
C GLU A 313 -19.87 -7.18 44.89
N PHE A 314 -20.07 -8.30 45.59
CA PHE A 314 -19.92 -9.66 45.06
C PHE A 314 -21.16 -10.53 45.30
N LEU A 315 -22.36 -9.94 45.20
CA LEU A 315 -23.65 -10.62 45.40
C LEU A 315 -23.80 -11.89 44.55
N ILE A 316 -23.30 -11.86 43.30
CA ILE A 316 -23.33 -13.01 42.40
C ILE A 316 -22.52 -14.15 43.02
N ILE A 317 -21.31 -13.90 43.53
CA ILE A 317 -20.48 -14.94 44.13
C ILE A 317 -21.13 -15.52 45.40
N GLN A 318 -21.77 -14.66 46.21
CA GLN A 318 -22.52 -15.11 47.39
C GLN A 318 -23.71 -16.01 47.00
N ALA A 319 -24.47 -15.63 45.97
CA ALA A 319 -25.57 -16.44 45.44
C ALA A 319 -25.07 -17.80 44.93
N TYR A 320 -23.91 -17.85 44.28
CA TYR A 320 -23.29 -19.11 43.85
C TYR A 320 -22.96 -20.02 45.04
N LEU A 321 -22.34 -19.48 46.09
CA LEU A 321 -22.00 -20.24 47.29
C LEU A 321 -23.25 -20.81 47.98
N ASP A 322 -24.33 -20.04 48.05
CA ASP A 322 -25.59 -20.50 48.64
C ASP A 322 -26.28 -21.57 47.78
N LEU A 323 -26.21 -21.47 46.45
CA LEU A 323 -26.67 -22.51 45.54
C LEU A 323 -25.85 -23.81 45.69
N LYS A 324 -24.52 -23.70 45.83
CA LYS A 324 -23.63 -24.86 46.08
C LYS A 324 -23.94 -25.53 47.43
N LYS A 325 -24.29 -24.77 48.47
CA LYS A 325 -24.78 -25.33 49.77
C LYS A 325 -26.12 -26.06 49.64
N MET A 326 -26.96 -25.65 48.70
CA MET A 326 -28.26 -26.28 48.40
C MET A 326 -28.14 -27.46 47.42
N ASP A 327 -26.92 -27.96 47.16
CA ASP A 327 -26.63 -29.08 46.27
C ASP A 327 -27.04 -28.84 44.79
N LYS A 328 -27.11 -27.56 44.38
CA LYS A 328 -27.39 -27.15 43.00
C LYS A 328 -26.10 -26.79 42.28
N ASN A 329 -25.68 -27.67 41.37
CA ASN A 329 -24.45 -27.49 40.59
C ASN A 329 -24.73 -26.75 39.28
N TYR A 330 -24.23 -25.51 39.19
CA TYR A 330 -24.20 -24.72 37.96
C TYR A 330 -22.75 -24.56 37.48
N PRO A 331 -22.51 -24.49 36.17
CA PRO A 331 -21.17 -24.18 35.66
C PRO A 331 -20.72 -22.81 36.16
N LEU A 332 -19.58 -22.78 36.85
CA LEU A 332 -18.99 -21.56 37.42
C LEU A 332 -18.78 -20.48 36.34
N GLU A 333 -18.37 -20.92 35.15
CA GLU A 333 -18.11 -20.09 33.97
C GLU A 333 -19.33 -19.26 33.60
N VAL A 334 -20.50 -19.89 33.42
CA VAL A 334 -21.77 -19.25 33.02
C VAL A 334 -22.32 -18.31 34.09
N PHE A 335 -21.90 -18.50 35.34
CA PHE A 335 -22.45 -17.79 36.47
C PHE A 335 -21.66 -16.52 36.83
N LEU A 336 -20.35 -16.49 36.55
CA LEU A 336 -19.45 -15.43 36.99
C LEU A 336 -18.83 -14.63 35.85
N CYS A 337 -18.62 -15.25 34.69
CA CYS A 337 -18.18 -14.62 33.46
C CYS A 337 -19.15 -14.98 32.31
#